data_AF-A0A6J4KQI3-F1
#
_entry.id   AF-A0A6J4KQI3-F1
#
_cell.length_a   1.000
_cell.length_b   1.000
_cell.length_c   1.000
_cell.angle_alpha   90.00
_cell.angle_beta   90.00
_cell.angle_gamma   90.00
#
_symmetry.space_group_name_H-M   'P 1'
#
loop_
_entity.id
_entity.type
_entity.pdbx_description
1 polymer ?
#
loop_
_entity_poly.entity_id
_entity_poly.type
_entity_poly.pdbx_seq_one_letter_code
_entity_poly.pdbx_strand_id
1 'polypeptide(L)'
;PSGVRMAGDSTAAPAAPLACARAGSDALLGVARDLLVALPLTLAEGAIWRDSTSATSCRGNVPLTTSTVHEYRVARVAADSATGARTATVERRSRATIAGQGAGGSVGTTVVGTGSGQARLTFDLAAGRYEGGELTSAAELTVTTAAGVQTLRQRGTTRVTRVPSP
;
A
#
# COMPACT_ATOMS: atom_id res chain seq x y z
N PRO A 1 54.50 25.23 10.87
CA PRO A 1 53.79 24.77 9.67
C PRO A 1 53.90 23.24 9.51
N SER A 2 52.91 22.51 10.03
CA SER A 2 52.77 21.06 9.83
C SER A 2 51.29 20.77 9.60
N GLY A 3 50.93 20.48 8.35
CA GLY A 3 49.56 20.18 7.94
C GLY A 3 49.23 18.70 8.14
N VAL A 4 48.11 18.43 8.79
CA VAL A 4 47.51 17.08 8.88
C VAL A 4 46.58 16.90 7.67
N ARG A 5 46.88 15.92 6.81
CA ARG A 5 45.97 15.47 5.75
C ARG A 5 44.94 14.51 6.34
N MET A 6 43.67 14.92 6.32
CA MET A 6 42.53 14.03 6.55
C MET A 6 42.37 13.14 5.30
N ALA A 7 42.64 11.85 5.43
CA ALA A 7 42.24 10.85 4.42
C ALA A 7 40.72 10.69 4.50
N GLY A 8 40.01 11.36 3.59
CA GLY A 8 38.60 11.13 3.37
C GLY A 8 38.42 9.82 2.60
N ASP A 9 38.27 8.71 3.30
CA ASP A 9 37.70 7.50 2.72
C ASP A 9 36.22 7.76 2.46
N SER A 10 35.92 8.30 1.28
CA SER A 10 34.59 8.21 0.68
C SER A 10 34.37 6.77 0.25
N THR A 11 33.97 5.91 1.21
CA THR A 11 33.31 4.65 0.86
C THR A 11 32.06 4.99 0.08
N ALA A 12 32.12 4.81 -1.24
CA ALA A 12 30.97 4.86 -2.12
C ALA A 12 29.89 3.94 -1.57
N ALA A 13 28.70 4.49 -1.30
CA ALA A 13 27.56 3.70 -0.89
C ALA A 13 27.32 2.60 -1.95
N PRO A 14 27.09 1.34 -1.54
CA PRO A 14 26.82 0.27 -2.49
C PRO A 14 25.60 0.65 -3.33
N ALA A 15 25.73 0.54 -4.65
CA ALA A 15 24.67 0.82 -5.59
C ALA A 15 23.42 0.03 -5.19
N ALA A 16 22.31 0.72 -4.94
CA ALA A 16 21.04 0.08 -4.68
C ALA A 16 20.72 -0.89 -5.83
N PRO A 17 20.12 -2.07 -5.57
CA PRO A 17 19.61 -2.90 -6.64
C PRO A 17 18.69 -2.05 -7.54
N LEU A 18 18.79 -2.21 -8.86
CA LEU A 18 18.09 -1.40 -9.88
C LEU A 18 16.58 -1.22 -9.59
N ALA A 19 15.97 -2.15 -8.86
CA ALA A 19 14.59 -2.11 -8.39
C ALA A 19 14.25 -0.91 -7.48
N CYS A 20 15.22 -0.39 -6.69
CA CYS A 20 14.99 0.67 -5.70
C CYS A 20 15.59 2.03 -6.06
N ALA A 21 16.16 2.17 -7.26
CA ALA A 21 16.81 3.41 -7.71
C ALA A 21 15.85 4.62 -7.88
N ARG A 22 14.53 4.45 -7.75
CA ARG A 22 13.51 5.51 -7.90
C ARG A 22 12.62 5.72 -6.65
N ALA A 23 13.16 5.52 -5.45
CA ALA A 23 12.43 5.43 -4.18
C ALA A 23 11.65 6.68 -3.68
N GLY A 24 11.49 7.74 -4.48
CA GLY A 24 10.85 8.99 -4.04
C GLY A 24 9.33 9.02 -4.06
N SER A 25 8.68 8.19 -4.89
CA SER A 25 7.21 8.25 -5.15
C SER A 25 6.42 7.01 -4.73
N ASP A 26 7.10 5.97 -4.24
CA ASP A 26 6.52 4.63 -4.03
C ASP A 26 5.41 4.58 -2.98
N ALA A 27 5.45 5.44 -1.96
CA ALA A 27 4.45 5.46 -0.90
C ALA A 27 3.08 5.94 -1.42
N LEU A 28 3.06 7.07 -2.14
CA LEU A 28 1.84 7.61 -2.76
C LEU A 28 1.31 6.67 -3.85
N LEU A 29 2.21 6.11 -4.65
CA LEU A 29 1.84 5.15 -5.69
C LEU A 29 1.25 3.86 -5.10
N GLY A 30 1.76 3.42 -3.95
CA GLY A 30 1.22 2.29 -3.19
C GLY A 30 -0.21 2.56 -2.71
N VAL A 31 -0.47 3.75 -2.15
CA VAL A 31 -1.83 4.17 -1.77
C VAL A 31 -2.74 4.22 -3.00
N ALA A 32 -2.28 4.81 -4.10
CA ALA A 32 -3.08 4.91 -5.33
C ALA A 32 -3.44 3.53 -5.90
N ARG A 33 -2.50 2.57 -5.90
CA ARG A 33 -2.75 1.19 -6.34
C ARG A 33 -3.75 0.48 -5.45
N ASP A 34 -3.70 0.71 -4.15
CA ASP A 34 -4.67 0.14 -3.21
C ASP A 34 -6.08 0.73 -3.38
N LEU A 35 -6.24 1.84 -4.11
CA LEU A 35 -7.54 2.42 -4.48
C LEU A 35 -8.09 1.90 -5.81
N LEU A 36 -7.29 1.17 -6.60
CA LEU A 36 -7.73 0.56 -7.84
C LEU A 36 -8.57 -0.68 -7.51
N VAL A 37 -9.87 -0.46 -7.28
CA VAL A 37 -10.83 -1.54 -7.09
C VAL A 37 -11.31 -2.00 -8.47
N ALA A 38 -11.15 -3.29 -8.76
CA ALA A 38 -11.80 -3.90 -9.92
C ALA A 38 -13.30 -4.04 -9.63
N LEU A 39 -14.08 -3.04 -10.01
CA LEU A 39 -15.53 -3.05 -9.79
C LEU A 39 -16.21 -4.03 -10.76
N PRO A 40 -17.11 -4.90 -10.28
CA PRO A 40 -17.97 -5.67 -11.16
C PRO A 40 -18.92 -4.74 -11.94
N LEU A 41 -19.36 -5.19 -13.12
CA LEU A 41 -20.23 -4.42 -14.03
C LEU A 41 -21.56 -3.99 -13.35
N THR A 42 -22.02 -4.72 -12.34
CA THR A 42 -23.23 -4.42 -11.60
C THR A 42 -22.96 -4.49 -10.09
N LEU A 43 -23.18 -3.37 -9.40
CA LEU A 43 -23.12 -3.27 -7.95
C LEU A 43 -24.54 -3.32 -7.37
N ALA A 44 -25.06 -4.53 -7.20
CA ALA A 44 -26.30 -4.76 -6.46
C ALA A 44 -26.00 -4.82 -4.95
N GLU A 45 -26.94 -4.39 -4.12
CA GLU A 45 -26.80 -4.53 -2.67
C GLU A 45 -26.63 -6.01 -2.29
N GLY A 46 -25.67 -6.29 -1.39
CA GLY A 46 -25.31 -7.65 -1.00
C GLY A 46 -24.37 -8.38 -1.95
N ALA A 47 -24.07 -7.83 -3.14
CA ALA A 47 -23.10 -8.43 -4.05
C ALA A 47 -21.72 -8.53 -3.39
N ILE A 48 -21.03 -9.65 -3.64
CA ILE A 48 -19.71 -9.94 -3.12
C ILE A 48 -18.76 -10.28 -4.26
N TRP A 49 -17.51 -9.87 -4.13
CA TRP A 49 -16.45 -10.28 -5.05
C TRP A 49 -15.11 -10.26 -4.34
N ARG A 50 -14.11 -10.84 -5.02
CA ARG A 50 -12.74 -10.95 -4.52
C ARG A 50 -11.80 -10.55 -5.63
N ASP A 51 -10.76 -9.81 -5.27
CA ASP A 51 -9.62 -9.55 -6.14
C ASP A 51 -8.30 -9.74 -5.37
N SER A 52 -7.19 -9.61 -6.11
CA SER A 52 -5.86 -9.64 -5.53
C SER A 52 -4.96 -8.63 -6.23
N THR A 53 -4.11 -7.98 -5.45
CA THR A 53 -3.12 -7.03 -5.93
C THR A 53 -1.73 -7.48 -5.49
N SER A 54 -0.72 -7.16 -6.30
CA SER A 54 0.68 -7.32 -5.92
C SER A 54 1.42 -6.04 -6.25
N ALA A 55 2.17 -5.52 -5.29
CA ALA A 55 2.92 -4.29 -5.44
C ALA A 55 4.28 -4.42 -4.76
N THR A 56 5.32 -4.01 -5.47
CA THR A 56 6.66 -3.83 -4.91
C THR A 56 6.85 -2.38 -4.53
N SER A 57 7.33 -2.14 -3.31
CA SER A 57 7.75 -0.84 -2.80
C SER A 57 9.15 -0.95 -2.23
N CYS A 58 9.94 0.12 -2.29
CA CYS A 58 11.26 0.11 -1.70
C CYS A 58 11.29 0.81 -0.34
N ARG A 59 11.92 0.15 0.64
CA ARG A 59 12.24 0.73 1.95
C ARG A 59 13.76 0.71 2.09
N GLY A 60 14.39 1.86 1.83
CA GLY A 60 15.83 1.91 1.61
C GLY A 60 16.21 1.07 0.38
N ASN A 61 17.19 0.18 0.53
CA ASN A 61 17.64 -0.75 -0.53
C ASN A 61 16.97 -2.12 -0.47
N VAL A 62 15.90 -2.27 0.31
CA VAL A 62 15.13 -3.51 0.43
C VAL A 62 13.84 -3.38 -0.40
N PRO A 63 13.72 -4.07 -1.55
CA PRO A 63 12.44 -4.20 -2.23
C PRO A 63 11.51 -5.10 -1.41
N LEU A 64 10.36 -4.57 -1.04
CA LEU A 64 9.28 -5.27 -0.35
C LEU A 64 8.15 -5.51 -1.34
N THR A 65 7.84 -6.77 -1.60
CA THR A 65 6.68 -7.19 -2.36
C THR A 65 5.54 -7.52 -1.41
N THR A 66 4.44 -6.80 -1.56
CA THR A 66 3.19 -7.02 -0.84
C THR A 66 2.20 -7.65 -1.79
N SER A 67 1.69 -8.83 -1.44
CA SER A 67 0.57 -9.46 -2.13
C SER A 67 -0.65 -9.41 -1.24
N THR A 68 -1.72 -8.80 -1.72
CA THR A 68 -2.95 -8.56 -0.96
C THR A 68 -4.11 -9.26 -1.64
N VAL A 69 -4.92 -9.94 -0.85
CA VAL A 69 -6.23 -10.42 -1.23
C VAL A 69 -7.27 -9.49 -0.62
N HIS A 70 -8.23 -9.07 -1.42
CA HIS A 70 -9.34 -8.24 -0.97
C HIS A 70 -10.68 -8.96 -1.19
N GLU A 71 -11.54 -8.91 -0.17
CA GLU A 71 -12.92 -9.35 -0.23
C GLU A 71 -13.81 -8.13 -0.08
N TYR A 72 -14.77 -7.99 -0.99
CA TYR A 72 -15.67 -6.85 -1.04
C TYR A 72 -17.11 -7.29 -0.86
N ARG A 73 -17.90 -6.39 -0.29
CA ARG A 73 -19.35 -6.52 -0.19
C ARG A 73 -20.00 -5.16 -0.42
N VAL A 74 -20.99 -5.10 -1.30
CA VAL A 74 -21.87 -3.93 -1.40
C VAL A 74 -22.76 -3.91 -0.15
N ALA A 75 -22.45 -3.01 0.78
CA ALA A 75 -23.17 -2.91 2.04
C ALA A 75 -24.50 -2.17 1.88
N ARG A 76 -24.56 -1.17 0.98
CA ARG A 76 -25.76 -0.39 0.71
C ARG A 76 -25.71 0.24 -0.67
N VAL A 77 -26.85 0.29 -1.34
CA VAL A 77 -27.07 1.17 -2.50
C VAL A 77 -28.14 2.20 -2.14
N ALA A 78 -27.80 3.49 -2.15
CA ALA A 78 -28.70 4.58 -1.84
C ALA A 78 -28.99 5.41 -3.08
N ALA A 79 -30.23 5.86 -3.23
CA ALA A 79 -30.63 6.85 -4.23
C ALA A 79 -30.89 8.19 -3.53
N ASP A 80 -30.36 9.27 -4.08
CA ASP A 80 -30.74 10.62 -3.73
C ASP A 80 -32.14 10.91 -4.29
N SER A 81 -33.08 11.26 -3.41
CA SER A 81 -34.47 11.49 -3.79
C SER A 81 -34.69 12.76 -4.62
N ALA A 82 -33.77 13.73 -4.57
CA ALA A 82 -33.87 14.99 -5.30
C ALA A 82 -33.18 14.93 -6.66
N THR A 83 -32.01 14.26 -6.74
CA THR A 83 -31.22 14.19 -7.97
C THR A 83 -31.35 12.87 -8.72
N GLY A 84 -31.89 11.83 -8.07
CA GLY A 84 -31.92 10.46 -8.60
C GLY A 84 -30.54 9.79 -8.64
N ALA A 85 -29.48 10.48 -8.19
CA ALA A 85 -28.12 9.94 -8.18
C ALA A 85 -28.03 8.72 -7.27
N ARG A 86 -27.34 7.67 -7.72
CA ARG A 86 -27.17 6.44 -6.95
C ARG A 86 -25.75 6.31 -6.46
N THR A 87 -25.60 6.04 -5.17
CA THR A 87 -24.31 5.78 -4.52
C THR A 87 -24.27 4.38 -3.94
N ALA A 88 -23.12 3.72 -4.07
CA ALA A 88 -22.85 2.46 -3.39
C ALA A 88 -21.85 2.67 -2.28
N THR A 89 -22.16 2.13 -1.10
CA THR A 89 -21.17 1.88 -0.05
C THR A 89 -20.68 0.45 -0.17
N VAL A 90 -19.38 0.28 -0.32
CA VAL A 90 -18.70 -1.01 -0.39
C VAL A 90 -17.82 -1.18 0.83
N GLU A 91 -17.97 -2.29 1.53
CA GLU A 91 -17.04 -2.73 2.57
C GLU A 91 -15.97 -3.62 1.94
N ARG A 92 -14.72 -3.40 2.33
CA ARG A 92 -13.57 -4.19 1.90
C ARG A 92 -12.85 -4.77 3.10
N ARG A 93 -12.48 -6.03 3.04
CA ARG A 93 -11.54 -6.68 3.97
C ARG A 93 -10.31 -7.13 3.21
N SER A 94 -9.13 -6.86 3.75
CA SER A 94 -7.86 -7.15 3.10
C SER A 94 -7.00 -8.05 3.98
N ARG A 95 -6.29 -8.98 3.35
CA ARG A 95 -5.20 -9.75 3.96
C ARG A 95 -3.97 -9.69 3.07
N ALA A 96 -2.82 -9.38 3.64
CA ALA A 96 -1.59 -9.19 2.90
C ALA A 96 -0.47 -10.10 3.42
N THR A 97 0.38 -10.54 2.50
CA THR A 97 1.70 -11.14 2.80
C THR A 97 2.78 -10.22 2.26
N ILE A 98 3.82 -10.01 3.04
CA ILE A 98 4.91 -9.07 2.73
C ILE A 98 6.22 -9.86 2.76
N ALA A 99 7.01 -9.75 1.71
CA ALA A 99 8.33 -10.38 1.63
C ALA A 99 9.32 -9.48 0.91
N GLY A 100 10.56 -9.48 1.35
CA GLY A 100 11.63 -8.75 0.69
C GLY A 100 13.00 -9.16 1.15
N GLN A 101 13.98 -8.96 0.28
CA GLN A 101 15.38 -9.24 0.55
C GLN A 101 16.23 -8.09 0.03
N GLY A 102 17.06 -7.53 0.91
CA GLY A 102 18.02 -6.50 0.57
C GLY A 102 19.41 -7.09 0.41
N ALA A 103 20.06 -6.72 -0.70
CA ALA A 103 21.49 -6.96 -0.89
C ALA A 103 22.26 -5.73 -0.36
N GLY A 104 22.77 -5.81 0.87
CA GLY A 104 23.62 -4.78 1.46
C GLY A 104 24.66 -5.41 2.37
N GLY A 105 25.89 -5.59 1.88
CA GLY A 105 27.01 -6.18 2.64
C GLY A 105 27.10 -7.71 2.57
N SER A 106 28.01 -8.30 3.35
CA SER A 106 28.27 -9.75 3.41
C SER A 106 27.16 -10.56 4.11
N VAL A 107 26.18 -9.90 4.71
CA VAL A 107 25.01 -10.51 5.37
C VAL A 107 23.75 -9.80 4.87
N GLY A 108 22.88 -10.53 4.19
CA GLY A 108 21.65 -9.98 3.61
C GLY A 108 20.62 -9.57 4.67
N THR A 109 19.76 -8.61 4.31
CA THR A 109 18.58 -8.27 5.11
C THR A 109 17.38 -9.01 4.55
N THR A 110 16.64 -9.73 5.39
CA THR A 110 15.38 -10.39 5.00
C THR A 110 14.23 -9.77 5.77
N VAL A 111 13.13 -9.51 5.07
CA VAL A 111 11.89 -9.00 5.64
C VAL A 111 10.77 -9.96 5.27
N VAL A 112 10.01 -10.41 6.26
CA VAL A 112 8.77 -11.17 6.07
C VAL A 112 7.69 -10.56 6.93
N GLY A 113 6.43 -10.71 6.56
CA GLY A 113 5.36 -10.19 7.36
C GLY A 113 3.97 -10.45 6.82
N THR A 114 2.99 -10.02 7.59
CA THR A 114 1.58 -10.10 7.24
C THR A 114 0.90 -8.77 7.49
N GLY A 115 -0.21 -8.54 6.81
CA GLY A 115 -1.04 -7.36 7.01
C GLY A 115 -2.51 -7.69 6.93
N SER A 116 -3.32 -6.79 7.48
CA SER A 116 -4.76 -6.80 7.37
C SER A 116 -5.30 -5.39 7.20
N GLY A 117 -6.49 -5.28 6.64
CA GLY A 117 -7.15 -4.00 6.50
C GLY A 117 -8.66 -4.11 6.38
N GLN A 118 -9.34 -3.02 6.68
CA GLN A 118 -10.76 -2.85 6.48
C GLN A 118 -11.02 -1.47 5.89
N ALA A 119 -11.84 -1.38 4.85
CA ALA A 119 -12.21 -0.11 4.26
C ALA A 119 -13.71 0.02 4.06
N ARG A 120 -14.19 1.26 4.11
CA ARG A 120 -15.51 1.68 3.65
C ARG A 120 -15.31 2.64 2.48
N LEU A 121 -15.75 2.21 1.31
CA LEU A 121 -15.56 2.88 0.03
C LEU A 121 -16.91 3.38 -0.49
N THR A 122 -16.92 4.55 -1.12
CA THR A 122 -18.11 5.16 -1.70
C THR A 122 -17.92 5.36 -3.20
N PHE A 123 -18.92 4.94 -3.97
CA PHE A 123 -18.93 5.06 -5.42
C PHE A 123 -20.21 5.77 -5.88
N ASP A 124 -20.07 6.66 -6.87
CA ASP A 124 -21.17 7.16 -7.70
C ASP A 124 -21.43 6.14 -8.81
N LEU A 125 -22.59 5.50 -8.77
CA LEU A 125 -22.97 4.46 -9.72
C LEU A 125 -23.44 5.02 -11.06
N ALA A 126 -23.94 6.26 -11.10
CA ALA A 126 -24.36 6.89 -12.34
C ALA A 126 -23.13 7.30 -13.18
N ALA A 127 -22.11 7.85 -12.52
CA ALA A 127 -20.85 8.22 -13.16
C ALA A 127 -19.81 7.08 -13.23
N GLY A 128 -20.07 5.94 -12.57
CA GLY A 128 -19.13 4.82 -12.48
C GLY A 128 -17.82 5.20 -11.79
N ARG A 129 -17.88 6.07 -10.77
CA ARG A 129 -16.72 6.77 -10.23
C ARG A 129 -16.53 6.54 -8.74
N TYR A 130 -15.29 6.48 -8.30
CA TYR A 130 -14.92 6.48 -6.88
C TYR A 130 -15.01 7.90 -6.29
N GLU A 131 -15.78 8.06 -5.21
CA GLU A 131 -15.98 9.35 -4.53
C GLU A 131 -15.09 9.51 -3.28
N GLY A 132 -14.66 8.41 -2.68
CA GLY A 132 -13.78 8.42 -1.52
C GLY A 132 -14.02 7.27 -0.57
N GLY A 133 -13.32 7.29 0.57
CA GLY A 133 -13.42 6.24 1.56
C GLY A 133 -12.43 6.38 2.70
N GLU A 134 -12.59 5.49 3.67
CA GLU A 134 -11.69 5.36 4.82
C GLU A 134 -11.19 3.92 4.92
N LEU A 135 -9.88 3.76 5.11
CA LEU A 135 -9.19 2.48 5.28
C LEU A 135 -8.47 2.48 6.62
N THR A 136 -8.66 1.43 7.39
CA THR A 136 -7.80 1.09 8.53
C THR A 136 -6.95 -0.12 8.17
N SER A 137 -5.69 -0.12 8.59
CA SER A 137 -4.75 -1.19 8.27
C SER A 137 -3.80 -1.47 9.43
N ALA A 138 -3.33 -2.71 9.49
CA ALA A 138 -2.28 -3.15 10.40
C ALA A 138 -1.30 -4.04 9.64
N ALA A 139 -0.01 -3.95 9.97
CA ALA A 139 1.02 -4.82 9.46
C ALA A 139 1.97 -5.23 10.59
N GLU A 140 2.43 -6.48 10.54
CA GLU A 140 3.48 -7.00 11.39
C GLU A 140 4.60 -7.56 10.52
N LEU A 141 5.80 -7.07 10.74
CA LEU A 141 6.99 -7.38 9.97
C LEU A 141 8.06 -7.97 10.89
N THR A 142 8.72 -9.02 10.44
CA THR A 142 9.96 -9.53 11.03
C THR A 142 11.10 -9.19 10.09
N VAL A 143 12.06 -8.43 10.61
CA VAL A 143 13.26 -8.00 9.90
C VAL A 143 14.44 -8.75 10.49
N THR A 144 15.15 -9.49 9.65
CA THR A 144 16.36 -10.22 10.00
C THR A 144 17.56 -9.56 9.33
N THR A 145 18.57 -9.22 10.13
CA THR A 145 19.84 -8.61 9.71
C THR A 145 21.02 -9.32 10.37
N ALA A 146 22.25 -8.95 10.01
CA ALA A 146 23.45 -9.40 10.73
C ALA A 146 23.42 -9.09 12.23
N ALA A 147 22.79 -7.98 12.61
CA ALA A 147 22.72 -7.52 14.00
C ALA A 147 21.63 -8.24 14.81
N GLY A 148 20.79 -9.06 14.17
CA GLY A 148 19.73 -9.83 14.82
C GLY A 148 18.36 -9.66 14.16
N VAL A 149 17.33 -10.11 14.90
CA VAL A 149 15.93 -10.14 14.47
C VAL A 149 15.14 -9.07 15.22
N GLN A 150 14.32 -8.31 14.50
CA GLN A 150 13.41 -7.32 15.07
C GLN A 150 11.99 -7.52 14.53
N THR A 151 10.99 -7.29 15.37
CA THR A 151 9.58 -7.27 14.98
C THR A 151 9.06 -5.85 15.01
N LEU A 152 8.47 -5.40 13.91
CA LEU A 152 7.83 -4.09 13.77
C LEU A 152 6.34 -4.27 13.59
N ARG A 153 5.57 -3.40 14.23
CA ARG A 153 4.11 -3.33 14.06
C ARG A 153 3.73 -1.94 13.61
N GLN A 154 2.99 -1.87 12.52
CA GLN A 154 2.44 -0.63 11.98
C GLN A 154 0.93 -0.70 12.01
N ARG A 155 0.30 0.43 12.35
CA ARG A 155 -1.14 0.66 12.16
C ARG A 155 -1.31 2.00 11.46
N GLY A 156 -2.34 2.11 10.64
CA GLY A 156 -2.61 3.35 9.92
C GLY A 156 -4.08 3.47 9.55
N THR A 157 -4.55 4.72 9.56
CA THR A 157 -5.83 5.11 8.98
C THR A 157 -5.55 6.02 7.80
N THR A 158 -6.15 5.70 6.66
CA THR A 158 -6.07 6.49 5.43
C THR A 158 -7.46 6.96 5.08
N ARG A 159 -7.61 8.26 4.84
CA ARG A 159 -8.83 8.85 4.32
C ARG A 159 -8.55 9.38 2.93
N VAL A 160 -9.44 9.06 2.00
CA VAL A 160 -9.38 9.55 0.62
C VAL A 160 -10.69 10.25 0.32
N THR A 161 -10.57 11.50 -0.12
CA THR A 161 -11.70 12.32 -0.54
C THR A 161 -11.45 12.78 -1.96
N ARG A 162 -12.47 12.69 -2.81
CA ARG A 162 -12.42 13.34 -4.11
C ARG A 162 -12.34 14.86 -3.93
N VAL A 163 -11.39 15.49 -4.62
CA VAL A 163 -11.34 16.94 -4.76
C VAL A 163 -12.07 17.30 -6.05
N PRO A 164 -13.03 18.25 -6.04
CA PRO A 164 -13.67 18.73 -7.25
C PRO A 164 -12.63 19.25 -8.24
N SER A 165 -12.79 18.92 -9.52
CA SER A 165 -12.03 19.59 -10.58
C SER A 165 -12.59 21.01 -10.75
N PRO A 166 -11.73 22.04 -10.90
CA PRO A 166 -12.15 23.41 -11.18
C PRO A 166 -12.82 23.54 -12.54
#